data_AF-A0A7V4KBX0-F1
#
_entry.id   AF-A0A7V4KBX0-F1
#
_cell.length_a   1.000
_cell.length_b   1.000
_cell.length_c   1.000
_cell.angle_alpha   90.00
_cell.angle_beta   90.00
_cell.angle_gamma   90.00
#
_symmetry.space_group_name_H-M   'P 1'
#
loop_
_entity.id
_entity.type
_entity.pdbx_description
1 polymer ?
#
loop_
_entity_poly.entity_id
_entity_poly.type
_entity_poly.pdbx_seq_one_letter_code
_entity_poly.pdbx_strand_id
1 'polypeptide(L)' 'MENKNLEKLVVTMYAESQIHAGKGMDVGIVDLPIQRERTTGFPIIQGIKGSLRSNLEFKKETEELIFGSDPSA' A
#
# COMPACT_ATOMS: atom_id res chain seq x y z
N MET A 1 24.28 16.38 -6.65
CA MET A 1 23.18 15.41 -6.48
C MET A 1 23.83 14.04 -6.47
N GLU A 2 24.00 13.46 -5.28
CA GLU A 2 24.56 12.12 -5.11
C GLU A 2 23.60 11.09 -5.70
N ASN A 3 24.08 10.29 -6.65
CA ASN A 3 23.40 9.08 -7.08
C ASN A 3 23.42 8.08 -5.92
N LYS A 4 22.40 8.14 -5.05
CA LYS A 4 22.18 7.08 -4.06
C LYS A 4 21.92 5.78 -4.81
N ASN A 5 22.74 4.76 -4.55
CA ASN A 5 22.47 3.41 -5.00
C ASN A 5 21.09 3.00 -4.48
N LEU A 6 20.17 2.73 -5.40
CA LEU A 6 18.84 2.24 -5.08
C LEU A 6 18.95 0.75 -4.76
N GLU A 7 18.96 0.41 -3.48
CA GLU A 7 18.83 -0.98 -3.05
C GLU A 7 17.38 -1.44 -3.21
N LYS A 8 17.19 -2.60 -3.83
CA LYS A 8 15.88 -3.23 -3.98
C LYS A 8 15.68 -4.21 -2.84
N LEU A 9 14.58 -4.05 -2.12
CA LEU A 9 14.17 -4.96 -1.04
C LEU A 9 12.87 -5.66 -1.43
N VAL A 10 12.82 -6.97 -1.24
CA VAL A 10 11.57 -7.74 -1.30
C VAL A 10 11.15 -8.04 0.13
N VAL A 11 9.93 -7.63 0.47
CA VAL A 11 9.32 -7.89 1.78
C VAL A 11 8.14 -8.82 1.59
N THR A 12 8.16 -9.97 2.26
CA THR A 12 7.02 -10.87 2.35
C THR A 12 6.19 -10.52 3.57
N MET A 13 4.88 -10.43 3.40
CA MET A 13 3.96 -10.14 4.50
C MET A 13 3.14 -11.39 4.82
N TYR A 14 3.15 -11.80 6.08
CA TYR A 14 2.29 -12.87 6.58
C TYR A 14 1.10 -12.26 7.30
N ALA A 15 -0.11 -12.70 6.96
CA ALA A 15 -1.33 -12.25 7.60
C ALA A 15 -1.54 -13.03 8.90
N GLU A 16 -1.21 -12.43 10.05
CA GLU A 16 -1.47 -13.05 11.37
C GLU A 16 -2.97 -13.21 11.66
N SER A 17 -3.80 -12.32 11.07
CA SER A 17 -5.25 -12.37 11.11
C SER A 17 -5.83 -12.13 9.71
N GLN A 18 -7.15 -12.32 9.56
CA GLN A 18 -7.83 -12.12 8.28
C GLN A 18 -7.69 -10.65 7.82
N ILE A 19 -7.27 -10.45 6.56
CA ILE A 19 -7.11 -9.12 5.97
C ILE A 19 -8.26 -8.83 5.00
N HIS A 20 -8.83 -7.63 5.13
CA HIS A 20 -9.78 -7.07 4.17
C HIS A 20 -9.17 -5.88 3.44
N ALA A 21 -8.40 -6.14 2.37
CA ALA A 21 -7.96 -5.10 1.45
C ALA A 21 -9.11 -4.80 0.48
N GLY A 22 -10.04 -3.94 0.90
CA GLY A 22 -11.27 -3.65 0.15
C GLY A 22 -11.01 -2.91 -1.15
N LYS A 23 -11.86 -3.13 -2.15
CA LYS A 23 -11.93 -2.28 -3.35
C LYS A 23 -13.19 -1.41 -3.31
N GLY A 24 -13.25 -0.42 -4.20
CA GLY A 24 -14.47 0.36 -4.41
C GLY A 24 -15.65 -0.49 -4.89
N MET A 25 -16.77 0.17 -5.15
CA MET A 25 -18.00 -0.50 -5.60
C MET A 25 -17.75 -1.36 -6.84
N ASP A 26 -18.26 -2.58 -6.83
CA ASP A 26 -18.16 -3.50 -7.95
C ASP A 26 -19.52 -4.16 -8.19
N VAL A 27 -19.76 -4.56 -9.44
CA VAL A 27 -20.96 -5.30 -9.81
C VAL A 27 -20.69 -6.77 -9.46
N GLY A 28 -21.14 -7.19 -8.29
CA GLY A 28 -20.89 -8.53 -7.77
C GLY A 28 -21.92 -8.96 -6.72
N ILE A 29 -21.84 -10.23 -6.32
CA ILE A 29 -22.74 -10.82 -5.30
C ILE A 29 -22.24 -10.59 -3.87
N VAL A 30 -20.99 -10.13 -3.70
CA VAL A 30 -20.38 -9.85 -2.40
C VAL A 30 -20.44 -8.34 -2.19
N ASP A 31 -21.05 -7.90 -1.09
CA ASP A 31 -21.24 -6.48 -0.79
C ASP A 31 -19.91 -5.72 -0.66
N LEU A 32 -18.97 -6.29 0.12
CA LEU A 32 -17.64 -5.73 0.34
C LEU A 32 -16.58 -6.70 -0.22
N PRO A 33 -16.25 -6.60 -1.52
CA PRO A 33 -15.24 -7.45 -2.10
C PRO A 33 -13.82 -6.95 -1.79
N ILE A 34 -12.89 -7.89 -1.66
CA ILE A 34 -11.45 -7.58 -1.61
C ILE A 34 -10.93 -7.21 -3.01
N GLN A 35 -9.78 -6.55 -3.03
CA GLN A 35 -9.03 -6.24 -4.23
C GLN A 35 -8.51 -7.51 -4.91
N ARG A 36 -8.63 -7.53 -6.24
CA ARG A 36 -8.17 -8.62 -7.09
C ARG A 36 -7.54 -8.06 -8.35
N GLU A 37 -6.53 -8.74 -8.86
CA GLU A 37 -6.02 -8.48 -10.20
C GLU A 37 -7.12 -8.80 -11.22
N ARG A 38 -7.36 -7.90 -12.18
CA ARG A 38 -8.49 -8.01 -13.13
C ARG A 38 -8.39 -9.26 -14.03
N THR A 39 -7.19 -9.60 -14.49
CA THR A 39 -6.99 -10.66 -15.50
C THR A 39 -7.04 -12.06 -14.89
N THR A 40 -6.38 -12.25 -13.75
CA THR A 40 -6.24 -13.57 -13.11
C THR A 40 -7.29 -13.81 -12.02
N GLY A 41 -7.86 -12.73 -11.46
CA GLY A 41 -8.71 -12.79 -10.29
C GLY A 41 -7.97 -13.03 -8.98
N PHE A 42 -6.63 -13.09 -8.96
CA PHE A 42 -5.87 -13.32 -7.73
C PHE A 42 -6.00 -12.17 -6.74
N PRO A 43 -6.05 -12.46 -5.42
CA PRO A 43 -6.03 -11.43 -4.40
C PRO A 43 -4.76 -10.57 -4.51
N ILE A 44 -4.94 -9.26 -4.38
CA ILE A 44 -3.82 -8.30 -4.32
C ILE A 44 -4.06 -7.32 -3.17
N ILE A 45 -2.98 -6.69 -2.71
CA ILE A 45 -3.04 -5.61 -1.72
C ILE A 45 -2.41 -4.36 -2.33
N GLN A 46 -3.24 -3.38 -2.65
CA GLN A 46 -2.84 -2.03 -3.04
C GLN A 46 -3.03 -1.07 -1.85
N GLY A 47 -2.29 0.04 -1.85
CA GLY A 47 -2.38 1.06 -0.79
C GLY A 47 -1.38 0.88 0.37
N ILE A 48 -0.44 -0.07 0.28
CA ILE A 48 0.61 -0.29 1.28
C ILE A 48 1.38 1.00 1.60
N LYS A 49 1.70 1.81 0.59
CA LYS A 49 2.37 3.11 0.76
C LYS A 49 1.64 4.02 1.75
N GLY A 50 0.33 4.18 1.55
CA GLY A 50 -0.50 5.03 2.42
C GLY A 50 -0.61 4.46 3.82
N SER A 51 -0.85 3.14 3.93
CA SER A 51 -0.91 2.45 5.24
C SER A 51 0.39 2.63 6.03
N LEU A 52 1.56 2.42 5.42
CA LEU A 52 2.85 2.63 6.08
C LEU A 52 3.05 4.09 6.48
N ARG A 53 2.73 5.04 5.60
CA ARG A 53 2.86 6.48 5.89
C ARG A 53 2.02 6.89 7.11
N SER A 54 0.79 6.37 7.22
CA SER A 54 -0.14 6.77 8.29
C SER A 54 0.04 6.04 9.62
N ASN A 55 0.65 4.84 9.63
CA ASN A 55 0.74 4.01 10.83
C ASN A 55 2.16 3.94 11.44
N LEU A 56 3.17 4.47 10.76
CA LEU A 56 4.53 4.52 11.27
C LEU A 56 4.95 5.96 11.56
N GLU A 57 5.74 6.14 12.61
CA GLU A 57 6.30 7.44 12.95
C GLU A 57 7.58 7.70 12.15
N PHE A 58 7.60 8.82 11.42
CA PHE A 58 8.76 9.30 10.68
C PHE A 58 9.11 10.72 11.14
N LYS A 59 10.38 11.09 11.01
CA LYS A 59 10.74 12.51 11.00
C LYS A 59 10.19 13.14 9.73
N LYS A 60 9.65 14.36 9.80
CA LYS A 60 9.03 15.06 8.65
C LYS A 60 9.88 15.02 7.37
N GLU A 61 11.17 15.34 7.48
CA GLU A 61 12.11 15.33 6.34
C GLU A 61 12.25 13.93 5.71
N THR A 62 12.22 12.88 6.53
CA THR A 62 12.31 11.48 6.07
C THR A 62 11.00 11.03 5.44
N GLU A 63 9.87 11.42 6.04
CA GLU A 63 8.54 11.15 5.49
C GLU A 63 8.38 11.77 4.09
N GLU A 64 8.74 13.05 3.94
CA GLU A 64 8.68 13.75 2.66
C GLU A 64 9.64 13.15 1.63
N LEU A 65 10.82 12.71 2.05
CA LEU A 65 11.79 12.04 1.18
C LEU A 65 11.26 10.69 0.65
N ILE A 66 10.58 9.90 1.48
CA ILE A 66 10.11 8.55 1.13
C ILE A 66 8.76 8.60 0.39
N PHE A 67 7.82 9.40 0.90
CA PHE A 67 6.43 9.39 0.46
C PHE A 67 6.05 10.57 -0.45
N GLY A 68 6.85 11.64 -0.46
CA GLY A 68 6.53 12.92 -1.08
C GLY A 68 5.87 13.89 -0.10
N SER A 69 5.55 15.10 -0.57
CA SER A 69 4.90 16.15 0.22
C SER A 69 3.59 15.68 0.86
N ASP A 70 3.11 16.44 1.84
CA ASP A 70 1.79 16.23 2.42
C ASP A 70 0.73 16.25 1.31
N PRO A 71 -0.12 15.21 1.18
CA PRO A 71 -1.18 15.17 0.17
C PRO A 71 -2.29 16.20 0.40
N SER A 72 -2.32 16.82 1.58
CA SER A 72 -3.28 17.87 1.96
C SER A 72 -2.79 19.29 1.62
N ALA A 73 -1.53 19.43 1.18
CA ALA A 73 -0.90 20.70 0.84
C ALA A 73 -1.19 21.15 -0.60
#